data_AF-A0A840AA10-F1
#
_entry.id   AF-A0A840AA10-F1
#
_cell.length_a   1.000
_cell.length_b   1.000
_cell.length_c   1.000
_cell.angle_alpha   90.00
_cell.angle_beta   90.00
_cell.angle_gamma   90.00
#
_symmetry.space_group_name_H-M   'P 1'
#
loop_
_entity.id
_entity.type
_entity.pdbx_description
1 polymer ?
#
loop_
_entity_poly.entity_id
_entity_poly.type
_entity_poly.pdbx_seq_one_letter_code
_entity_poly.pdbx_strand_id
1 'polypeptide(L)'
;MTWVDGVLLFVMVISAILSLLRGFVQEFLGVAAWIGAAFTAFALQESLTPLLAGVVEPDWLADAIVIGGTFLVVLIVLKLVIHAIAGRVQDSALGGLDRSLGALFGLARGAFLAVLAYVIAGLFVPAVDRWPEPVRDAMALPYVVEGARWLADRLPQEYRPRIAEPPERRMPTQDDLLRPPARDRI
;
A
#
# COMPACT_ATOMS: atom_id res chain seq x y z
N MET A 1 -13.22 13.50 14.46
CA MET A 1 -12.85 12.90 13.16
C MET A 1 -12.38 14.04 12.28
N THR A 2 -11.16 13.95 11.79
CA THR A 2 -10.58 14.96 10.90
C THR A 2 -10.92 14.62 9.43
N TRP A 3 -10.67 15.54 8.49
CA TRP A 3 -10.86 15.23 7.07
C TRP A 3 -9.94 14.09 6.60
N VAL A 4 -8.81 13.88 7.27
CA VAL A 4 -7.88 12.77 7.03
C VAL A 4 -8.56 11.43 7.35
N ASP A 5 -9.27 11.34 8.47
CA ASP A 5 -10.07 10.14 8.80
C ASP A 5 -11.10 9.83 7.71
N GLY A 6 -11.75 10.88 7.16
CA GLY A 6 -12.70 10.76 6.07
C GLY A 6 -12.07 10.24 4.77
N VAL A 7 -10.88 10.74 4.40
CA VAL A 7 -10.13 10.26 3.23
C VAL A 7 -9.68 8.80 3.42
N LEU A 8 -9.17 8.44 4.59
CA LEU A 8 -8.74 7.08 4.88
C LEU A 8 -9.93 6.10 4.81
N LEU A 9 -11.05 6.47 5.42
CA LEU A 9 -12.29 5.69 5.33
C LEU A 9 -12.76 5.55 3.88
N PHE A 10 -12.73 6.65 3.12
CA PHE A 10 -13.09 6.65 1.71
C PHE A 10 -12.20 5.69 0.91
N VAL A 11 -10.88 5.74 1.08
CA VAL A 11 -9.93 4.83 0.42
C VAL A 11 -10.23 3.36 0.79
N MET A 12 -10.48 3.07 2.07
CA MET A 12 -10.81 1.72 2.52
C MET A 12 -12.12 1.21 1.91
N VAL A 13 -13.18 2.02 1.93
CA VAL A 13 -14.49 1.67 1.39
C VAL A 13 -14.44 1.48 -0.12
N ILE A 14 -13.80 2.39 -0.86
CA ILE A 14 -13.63 2.25 -2.30
C ILE A 14 -12.80 1.01 -2.64
N SER A 15 -11.71 0.76 -1.89
CA SER A 15 -10.91 -0.45 -2.07
C SER A 15 -11.74 -1.71 -1.84
N ALA A 16 -12.55 -1.75 -0.78
CA ALA A 16 -13.46 -2.86 -0.48
C ALA A 16 -14.51 -3.07 -1.57
N ILE A 17 -15.16 -2.01 -2.05
CA ILE A 17 -16.17 -2.08 -3.11
C ILE A 17 -15.54 -2.56 -4.42
N LEU A 18 -14.39 -2.00 -4.82
CA LEU A 18 -13.71 -2.41 -6.04
C LEU A 18 -13.30 -3.88 -5.98
N SER A 19 -12.82 -4.37 -4.84
CA SER A 19 -12.44 -5.77 -4.67
C SER A 19 -13.67 -6.69 -4.52
N LEU A 20 -14.78 -6.22 -3.96
CA LEU A 20 -16.06 -6.95 -3.95
C LEU A 20 -16.58 -7.19 -5.39
N LEU A 21 -16.41 -6.20 -6.27
CA LEU A 21 -16.84 -6.29 -7.67
C LEU A 21 -15.91 -7.20 -8.50
N ARG A 22 -14.61 -7.24 -8.18
CA ARG A 22 -13.61 -8.00 -8.94
C ARG A 22 -13.35 -9.40 -8.42
N GLY A 23 -13.66 -9.67 -7.16
CA GLY A 23 -13.38 -10.95 -6.51
C GLY A 23 -11.94 -11.07 -5.97
N PHE A 24 -11.77 -11.93 -4.97
CA PHE A 24 -10.48 -12.21 -4.33
C PHE A 24 -9.48 -12.82 -5.31
N VAL A 25 -9.89 -13.81 -6.10
CA VAL A 25 -9.00 -14.52 -7.04
C VAL A 25 -8.37 -13.55 -8.03
N GLN A 26 -9.15 -12.60 -8.55
CA GLN A 26 -8.64 -11.61 -9.50
C GLN A 26 -7.61 -10.67 -8.86
N GLU A 27 -7.86 -10.24 -7.62
CA GLU A 27 -6.96 -9.35 -6.88
C GLU A 27 -5.67 -10.09 -6.47
N PHE A 28 -5.79 -11.29 -5.89
CA PHE A 28 -4.66 -12.09 -5.44
C PHE A 28 -3.74 -12.51 -6.60
N LEU A 29 -4.31 -13.13 -7.64
CA LEU A 29 -3.54 -13.48 -8.83
C LEU A 29 -3.03 -12.24 -9.56
N GLY A 30 -3.77 -11.13 -9.48
CA GLY A 30 -3.35 -9.85 -10.04
C GLY A 30 -2.05 -9.34 -9.42
N VAL A 31 -1.87 -9.44 -8.10
CA VAL A 31 -0.62 -9.10 -7.40
C VAL A 31 0.48 -10.10 -7.80
N ALA A 32 0.17 -11.40 -7.82
CA ALA A 32 1.13 -12.42 -8.26
C ALA A 32 1.60 -12.19 -9.70
N ALA A 33 0.74 -11.68 -10.58
CA ALA A 33 1.10 -11.39 -11.96
C ALA A 33 2.11 -10.25 -12.10
N TRP A 34 2.04 -9.22 -11.25
CA TRP A 34 3.06 -8.17 -11.24
C TRP A 34 4.43 -8.74 -10.87
N ILE A 35 4.48 -9.59 -9.83
CA ILE A 35 5.72 -10.24 -9.38
C ILE A 35 6.24 -11.20 -10.45
N GLY A 36 5.37 -12.05 -11.00
CA GLY A 36 5.71 -13.00 -12.05
C GLY A 36 6.22 -12.31 -13.32
N ALA A 37 5.54 -11.25 -13.77
CA ALA A 37 5.96 -10.48 -14.94
C ALA A 37 7.32 -9.81 -14.71
N ALA A 38 7.56 -9.22 -13.53
CA ALA A 38 8.85 -8.61 -13.20
C ALA A 38 9.96 -9.67 -13.19
N PHE A 39 9.74 -10.80 -12.52
CA PHE A 39 10.69 -11.90 -12.48
C PHE A 39 11.03 -12.41 -13.89
N THR A 40 10.01 -12.66 -14.73
CA THR A 40 10.21 -13.11 -16.12
C THR A 40 10.94 -12.06 -16.96
N ALA A 41 10.64 -10.78 -16.78
CA ALA A 41 11.31 -9.70 -17.51
C ALA A 41 12.82 -9.65 -17.22
N PHE A 42 13.22 -9.75 -15.95
CA PHE A 42 14.63 -9.80 -15.58
C PHE A 42 15.29 -11.11 -16.03
N ALA A 43 14.60 -12.25 -15.91
CA ALA A 43 15.14 -13.55 -16.32
C ALA A 43 15.40 -13.64 -17.83
N LEU A 44 14.61 -12.94 -18.66
CA LEU A 44 14.75 -12.94 -20.11
C LEU A 44 15.59 -11.78 -20.67
N GLN A 45 16.00 -10.83 -19.82
CA GLN A 45 16.74 -9.64 -20.26
C GLN A 45 17.97 -10.02 -21.09
N GLU A 46 18.89 -10.82 -20.53
CA GLU A 46 20.15 -11.18 -21.19
C GLU A 46 19.95 -11.91 -22.53
N SER A 47 18.85 -12.64 -22.66
CA SER A 47 18.52 -13.39 -23.88
C SER A 47 17.91 -12.50 -24.97
N LEU A 48 17.22 -11.42 -24.58
CA LEU A 48 16.46 -10.57 -25.49
C LEU A 48 17.18 -9.25 -25.82
N THR A 49 18.05 -8.73 -24.96
CA THR A 49 18.86 -7.51 -25.22
C THR A 49 19.65 -7.60 -26.53
N PRO A 50 20.29 -8.73 -26.90
CA PRO A 50 21.00 -8.84 -28.18
C PRO A 50 20.14 -8.60 -29.42
N LEU A 51 18.81 -8.77 -29.34
CA LEU A 51 17.89 -8.50 -30.45
C LEU A 51 17.79 -7.01 -30.79
N LEU A 52 18.13 -6.12 -29.85
CA LEU A 52 18.16 -4.67 -30.02
C LEU A 52 19.58 -4.13 -30.20
N ALA A 53 20.60 -5.00 -30.17
CA ALA A 53 21.99 -4.60 -30.35
C ALA A 53 22.20 -3.94 -31.73
N GLY A 54 22.81 -2.75 -31.74
CA GLY A 54 23.05 -1.97 -32.95
C GLY A 54 21.82 -1.24 -33.52
N VAL A 55 20.63 -1.41 -32.92
CA VAL A 55 19.43 -0.62 -33.26
C VAL A 55 19.20 0.50 -32.25
N VAL A 56 19.47 0.22 -30.97
CA VAL A 56 19.29 1.18 -29.87
C VAL A 56 20.61 1.39 -29.15
N GLU A 57 21.06 2.64 -29.14
CA GLU A 57 22.16 3.11 -28.31
C GLU A 57 21.63 4.22 -27.40
N PRO A 58 22.07 4.30 -26.13
CA PRO A 58 23.08 3.46 -25.45
C PRO A 58 22.54 2.12 -24.91
N ASP A 59 23.43 1.18 -24.56
CA ASP A 59 23.06 -0.18 -24.12
C ASP A 59 22.06 -0.23 -22.95
N TRP A 60 22.18 0.69 -21.98
CA TRP A 60 21.25 0.75 -20.86
C TRP A 60 19.81 1.05 -21.30
N LEU A 61 19.63 1.75 -22.43
CA LEU A 61 18.32 2.01 -23.01
C LEU A 61 17.77 0.75 -23.69
N ALA A 62 18.60 -0.04 -24.36
CA ALA A 62 18.20 -1.32 -24.93
C ALA A 62 17.73 -2.28 -23.82
N ASP A 63 18.48 -2.36 -22.71
CA ASP A 63 18.08 -3.14 -21.53
C ASP A 63 16.74 -2.67 -20.96
N ALA A 64 16.55 -1.36 -20.78
CA ALA A 64 15.30 -0.81 -20.26
C ALA A 64 14.11 -1.13 -21.18
N ILE A 65 14.30 -1.07 -22.50
CA ILE A 65 13.27 -1.43 -23.49
C ILE A 65 12.95 -2.92 -23.41
N VAL A 66 13.95 -3.80 -23.31
CA VAL A 66 13.71 -5.24 -23.19
C VAL A 66 12.98 -5.59 -21.92
N ILE A 67 13.45 -5.10 -20.77
CA ILE A 67 12.82 -5.36 -19.47
C ILE A 67 11.39 -4.82 -19.51
N GLY A 68 11.20 -3.55 -19.87
CA GLY A 68 9.90 -2.90 -19.90
C GLY A 68 8.93 -3.55 -20.90
N GLY A 69 9.41 -3.86 -22.10
CA GLY A 69 8.62 -4.51 -23.15
C GLY A 69 8.21 -5.93 -22.74
N THR A 70 9.15 -6.74 -22.27
CA THR A 70 8.87 -8.11 -21.79
C THR A 70 7.92 -8.08 -20.61
N PHE A 71 8.17 -7.19 -19.64
CA PHE A 71 7.30 -6.99 -18.48
C PHE A 71 5.85 -6.70 -18.91
N LEU A 72 5.65 -5.73 -19.81
CA LEU A 72 4.32 -5.36 -20.27
C LEU A 72 3.63 -6.51 -21.02
N VAL A 73 4.34 -7.17 -21.93
CA VAL A 73 3.80 -8.30 -22.70
C VAL A 73 3.37 -9.43 -21.76
N VAL A 74 4.26 -9.86 -20.85
CA VAL A 74 3.97 -10.92 -19.89
C VAL A 74 2.83 -10.53 -18.96
N LEU A 75 2.83 -9.29 -18.45
CA LEU A 75 1.77 -8.79 -17.58
C LEU A 75 0.41 -8.81 -18.28
N ILE A 76 0.34 -8.37 -19.55
CA ILE A 76 -0.89 -8.40 -20.34
C ILE A 76 -1.39 -9.83 -20.49
N VAL A 77 -0.52 -10.76 -20.89
CA VAL A 77 -0.88 -12.18 -21.05
C VAL A 77 -1.40 -12.77 -19.73
N LEU A 78 -0.68 -12.56 -18.63
CA LEU A 78 -1.11 -13.02 -17.30
C LEU A 78 -2.44 -12.42 -16.89
N LYS A 79 -2.65 -11.12 -17.11
CA LYS A 79 -3.92 -10.43 -16.81
C LYS A 79 -5.09 -11.02 -17.59
N LEU A 80 -4.92 -11.32 -18.87
CA LEU A 80 -5.96 -11.96 -19.69
C LEU A 80 -6.32 -13.34 -19.16
N VAL A 81 -5.32 -14.17 -18.84
CA VAL A 81 -5.52 -15.50 -18.27
C VAL A 81 -6.22 -15.42 -16.92
N ILE A 82 -5.77 -14.53 -16.04
CA ILE A 82 -6.37 -14.34 -14.72
C ILE A 82 -7.82 -13.90 -14.83
N HIS A 83 -8.13 -12.96 -15.73
CA HIS A 83 -9.49 -12.50 -15.92
C HIS A 83 -10.41 -13.65 -16.39
N ALA A 84 -9.92 -14.49 -17.30
CA ALA A 84 -10.66 -15.67 -17.75
C ALA A 84 -10.85 -16.73 -16.65
N ILE A 85 -9.89 -16.89 -15.74
CA ILE A 85 -10.00 -17.81 -14.59
C ILE A 85 -10.97 -17.24 -13.55
N ALA A 86 -10.79 -15.98 -13.17
CA ALA A 86 -11.61 -15.30 -12.18
C ALA A 86 -13.08 -15.23 -12.60
N GLY A 87 -13.37 -14.99 -13.89
CA GLY A 87 -14.72 -15.05 -14.43
C GLY A 87 -15.38 -16.41 -14.17
N ARG A 88 -14.67 -17.52 -14.44
CA ARG A 88 -15.18 -18.87 -14.17
C ARG A 88 -15.43 -19.15 -12.68
N VAL A 89 -14.59 -18.62 -11.80
CA VAL A 89 -14.79 -18.75 -10.35
C VAL A 89 -16.05 -17.99 -9.92
N GLN A 90 -16.25 -16.79 -10.44
CA GLN A 90 -17.41 -15.96 -10.11
C GLN A 90 -18.73 -16.51 -10.66
N ASP A 91 -18.70 -17.19 -11.80
CA ASP A 91 -19.87 -17.85 -12.39
C ASP A 91 -20.23 -19.18 -11.71
N SER A 92 -19.37 -19.66 -10.80
CA SER A 92 -19.58 -20.90 -10.05
C SER A 92 -20.32 -20.67 -8.73
N ALA A 93 -20.68 -21.77 -8.04
CA ALA A 93 -21.23 -21.71 -6.68
C ALA A 93 -20.32 -20.99 -5.66
N LEU A 94 -19.03 -20.84 -5.96
CA LEU A 94 -18.07 -20.13 -5.12
C LEU A 94 -18.04 -18.62 -5.35
N GLY A 95 -18.77 -18.08 -6.33
CA GLY A 95 -18.70 -16.67 -6.68
C GLY A 95 -19.08 -15.72 -5.55
N GLY A 96 -20.07 -16.10 -4.72
CA GLY A 96 -20.44 -15.33 -3.52
C GLY A 96 -19.31 -15.27 -2.49
N LEU A 97 -18.58 -16.37 -2.30
CA LEU A 97 -17.43 -16.45 -1.40
C LEU A 97 -16.23 -15.68 -1.95
N ASP A 98 -15.95 -15.79 -3.24
CA ASP A 98 -14.87 -15.05 -3.90
C ASP A 98 -15.04 -13.52 -3.76
N ARG A 99 -16.27 -13.04 -3.91
CA ARG A 99 -16.60 -11.61 -3.74
C ARG A 99 -16.46 -11.15 -2.29
N SER A 100 -16.95 -11.93 -1.32
CA SER A 100 -16.84 -11.56 0.11
C SER A 100 -15.41 -11.56 0.61
N LEU A 101 -14.61 -12.55 0.23
CA LEU A 101 -13.16 -12.56 0.45
C LEU A 101 -12.48 -11.39 -0.27
N GLY A 102 -12.96 -11.03 -1.47
CA GLY A 102 -12.51 -9.86 -2.21
C GLY A 102 -12.72 -8.59 -1.41
N ALA A 103 -13.89 -8.38 -0.83
CA ALA A 103 -14.16 -7.21 0.02
C ALA A 103 -13.22 -7.14 1.23
N LEU A 104 -13.00 -8.27 1.92
CA LEU A 104 -12.07 -8.34 3.06
C LEU A 104 -10.63 -8.02 2.64
N PHE A 105 -10.18 -8.57 1.52
CA PHE A 105 -8.88 -8.25 0.93
C PHE A 105 -8.78 -6.77 0.54
N GLY A 106 -9.85 -6.20 -0.02
CA GLY A 106 -9.93 -4.78 -0.38
C GLY A 106 -9.82 -3.87 0.83
N LEU A 107 -10.45 -4.21 1.96
CA LEU A 107 -10.30 -3.50 3.23
C LEU A 107 -8.86 -3.57 3.75
N ALA A 108 -8.28 -4.77 3.78
CA ALA A 108 -6.90 -4.98 4.19
C ALA A 108 -5.92 -4.17 3.31
N ARG A 109 -6.14 -4.16 1.99
CA ARG A 109 -5.38 -3.36 1.03
C ARG A 109 -5.55 -1.86 1.29
N GLY A 110 -6.76 -1.40 1.57
CA GLY A 110 -7.01 0.00 1.91
C GLY A 110 -6.27 0.44 3.17
N ALA A 111 -6.30 -0.38 4.21
CA ALA A 111 -5.53 -0.17 5.43
C ALA A 111 -4.02 -0.19 5.17
N PHE A 112 -3.54 -1.13 4.35
CA PHE A 112 -2.15 -1.19 3.93
C PHE A 112 -1.70 0.07 3.18
N LEU A 113 -2.54 0.61 2.28
CA LEU A 113 -2.26 1.87 1.59
C LEU A 113 -2.17 3.05 2.56
N ALA A 114 -2.97 3.08 3.63
CA ALA A 114 -2.88 4.09 4.67
C ALA A 114 -1.55 4.02 5.43
N VAL A 115 -1.11 2.81 5.80
CA VAL A 115 0.20 2.55 6.42
C VAL A 115 1.33 2.97 5.48
N LEU A 116 1.24 2.59 4.21
CA LEU A 116 2.25 2.95 3.22
C LEU A 116 2.35 4.47 3.03
N ALA A 117 1.21 5.16 2.96
CA ALA A 117 1.17 6.62 2.88
C ALA A 117 1.81 7.28 4.10
N TYR A 118 1.58 6.75 5.31
CA TYR A 118 2.21 7.23 6.54
C TYR A 118 3.73 7.06 6.51
N VAL A 119 4.22 5.87 6.13
CA VAL A 119 5.66 5.59 6.01
C VAL A 119 6.29 6.55 5.02
N ILE A 120 5.68 6.71 3.83
CA ILE A 120 6.18 7.63 2.81
C ILE A 120 6.20 9.07 3.33
N ALA A 121 5.13 9.53 3.98
CA ALA A 121 5.09 10.88 4.56
C ALA A 121 6.20 11.09 5.61
N GLY A 122 6.47 10.09 6.44
CA GLY A 122 7.56 10.10 7.42
C GLY A 122 8.97 10.15 6.81
N LEU A 123 9.15 9.58 5.61
CA LEU A 123 10.41 9.68 4.87
C LEU A 123 10.69 11.12 4.41
N PHE A 124 9.66 11.88 4.04
CA PHE A 124 9.80 13.28 3.63
C PHE A 124 9.83 14.26 4.82
N VAL A 125 8.99 14.02 5.83
CA VAL A 125 8.88 14.86 7.04
C VAL A 125 8.93 13.97 8.29
N PRO A 126 10.12 13.72 8.85
CA PRO A 126 10.26 12.81 10.00
C PRO A 126 9.64 13.33 11.31
N ALA A 127 9.49 14.65 11.43
CA ALA A 127 8.99 15.33 12.62
C ALA A 127 7.45 15.41 12.57
N VAL A 128 6.76 14.46 13.21
CA VAL A 128 5.27 14.38 13.23
C VAL A 128 4.65 15.60 13.90
N ASP A 129 5.36 16.23 14.84
CA ASP A 129 4.98 17.51 15.44
C ASP A 129 4.90 18.66 14.44
N ARG A 130 5.50 18.55 13.25
CA ARG A 130 5.38 19.55 12.18
C ARG A 130 4.29 19.22 11.17
N TRP A 131 3.61 18.09 11.33
CA TRP A 131 2.55 17.69 10.41
C TRP A 131 1.31 18.56 10.61
N PRO A 132 0.47 18.69 9.57
CA PRO A 132 -0.80 19.42 9.70
C PRO A 132 -1.64 18.87 10.86
N GLU A 133 -2.26 19.76 11.64
CA GLU A 133 -3.14 19.41 12.77
C GLU A 133 -4.14 18.28 12.44
N PRO A 134 -4.83 18.31 11.29
CA PRO A 134 -5.79 17.26 10.94
C PRO A 134 -5.20 15.85 10.83
N VAL A 135 -3.89 15.72 10.59
CA VAL A 135 -3.21 14.41 10.55
C VAL A 135 -2.84 13.97 11.96
N ARG A 136 -2.35 14.90 12.80
CA ARG A 136 -1.95 14.62 14.20
C ARG A 136 -3.14 14.25 15.09
N ASP A 137 -4.30 14.84 14.80
CA ASP A 137 -5.54 14.61 15.54
C ASP A 137 -6.43 13.54 14.91
N ALA A 138 -5.97 12.91 13.82
CA ALA A 138 -6.70 11.83 13.16
C ALA A 138 -6.90 10.65 14.13
N MET A 139 -8.13 10.14 14.21
CA MET A 139 -8.46 8.97 15.03
C MET A 139 -7.79 7.71 14.49
N ALA A 140 -7.58 7.63 13.18
CA ALA A 140 -6.90 6.52 12.53
C ALA A 140 -5.39 6.47 12.80
N LEU A 141 -4.77 7.61 13.20
CA LEU A 141 -3.33 7.74 13.37
C LEU A 141 -2.68 6.63 14.24
N PRO A 142 -3.14 6.34 15.47
CA PRO A 142 -2.52 5.29 16.30
C PRO A 142 -2.52 3.91 15.63
N TYR A 143 -3.61 3.54 14.94
CA TYR A 143 -3.70 2.27 14.23
C TYR A 143 -2.76 2.21 13.02
N VAL A 144 -2.63 3.32 12.30
CA VAL A 144 -1.72 3.44 11.15
C VAL A 144 -0.25 3.37 11.60
N VAL A 145 0.10 4.02 12.72
CA VAL A 145 1.44 3.96 13.33
C VAL A 145 1.77 2.54 13.78
N GLU A 146 0.84 1.86 14.45
CA GLU A 146 1.02 0.47 14.88
C GLU A 146 1.22 -0.46 13.67
N GLY A 147 0.41 -0.30 12.62
CA GLY A 147 0.59 -1.01 11.36
C GLY A 147 1.94 -0.74 10.70
N ALA A 148 2.43 0.51 10.76
CA ALA A 148 3.73 0.89 10.23
C ALA A 148 4.89 0.24 11.01
N ARG A 149 4.82 0.21 12.35
CA ARG A 149 5.80 -0.49 13.20
C ARG A 149 5.78 -1.99 12.93
N TRP A 150 4.59 -2.59 12.91
CA TRP A 150 4.38 -4.00 12.58
C TRP A 150 4.99 -4.37 11.23
N LEU A 151 4.87 -3.50 10.23
CA LEU A 151 5.47 -3.70 8.91
C LEU A 151 7.00 -3.55 8.96
N ALA A 152 7.51 -2.52 9.62
CA ALA A 152 8.94 -2.26 9.75
C ALA A 152 9.67 -3.40 10.47
N ASP A 153 9.08 -3.98 11.51
CA ASP A 153 9.71 -5.07 12.29
C ASP A 153 9.92 -6.34 11.47
N ARG A 154 9.07 -6.57 10.45
CA ARG A 154 9.16 -7.71 9.53
C ARG A 154 10.21 -7.55 8.45
N LEU A 155 10.66 -6.32 8.20
CA LEU A 155 11.66 -6.05 7.18
C LEU A 155 13.07 -6.35 7.74
N PRO A 156 14.01 -6.85 6.92
CA PRO A 156 15.42 -6.95 7.30
C PRO A 156 15.96 -5.57 7.68
N GLN A 157 16.92 -5.53 8.59
CA GLN A 157 17.47 -4.29 9.18
C GLN A 157 17.88 -3.26 8.12
N GLU A 158 18.42 -3.71 6.99
CA GLU A 158 18.87 -2.88 5.87
C GLU A 158 17.73 -2.10 5.18
N TYR A 159 16.50 -2.61 5.22
CA TYR A 159 15.33 -2.04 4.54
C TYR A 159 14.30 -1.47 5.51
N ARG A 160 14.62 -1.36 6.80
CA ARG A 160 13.66 -0.84 7.79
C ARG A 160 13.45 0.65 7.62
N PRO A 161 12.22 1.11 7.30
CA PRO A 161 11.95 2.53 7.26
C PRO A 161 11.99 3.10 8.67
N ARG A 162 12.54 4.31 8.82
CA ARG A 162 12.43 5.05 10.08
C ARG A 162 10.98 5.49 10.24
N ILE A 163 10.30 4.90 11.21
CA ILE A 163 8.91 5.27 11.53
C ILE A 163 8.92 6.63 12.22
N ALA A 164 8.20 7.60 11.65
CA ALA A 164 7.97 8.87 12.29
C ALA A 164 7.14 8.63 13.56
N GLU A 165 7.58 9.12 14.70
CA GLU A 165 6.92 8.87 15.98
C GLU A 165 6.07 10.10 16.36
N PRO A 166 4.75 9.94 16.57
CA PRO A 166 3.94 11.01 17.12
C PRO A 166 4.46 11.39 18.50
N PRO A 167 4.47 12.69 18.87
CA PRO A 167 4.80 13.08 20.24
C PRO A 167 3.86 12.34 21.21
N GLU A 168 4.41 11.75 22.27
CA GLU A 168 3.62 11.11 23.32
C GLU A 168 2.54 12.09 23.78
N ARG A 169 1.28 11.72 23.56
CA ARG A 169 0.13 12.50 24.03
C ARG A 169 0.14 12.38 25.56
N ARG A 170 0.85 13.28 26.26
CA ARG A 170 0.91 13.31 27.74
C ARG A 170 -0.53 13.26 28.25
N MET A 171 -0.90 12.17 28.91
CA MET A 171 -2.09 12.20 29.74
C MET A 171 -1.83 13.21 30.86
N PRO A 172 -2.78 14.12 31.16
CA PRO A 172 -2.67 14.98 32.32
C PRO A 172 -2.34 14.09 33.52
N THR A 173 -1.20 14.35 34.16
CA THR A 173 -0.81 13.57 35.33
C THR A 173 -1.84 13.86 36.43
N GLN A 174 -2.01 12.97 37.41
CA GLN A 174 -2.94 13.22 38.51
C GLN A 174 -2.70 14.60 39.16
N ASP A 175 -1.43 15.02 39.22
CA ASP A 175 -1.01 16.36 39.65
C ASP A 175 -1.53 17.51 38.77
N ASP A 176 -1.66 17.32 37.45
CA ASP A 176 -2.22 18.31 36.53
C ASP A 176 -3.74 18.40 36.63
N LEU A 177 -4.41 17.28 36.95
CA LEU A 177 -5.86 17.22 37.17
C LEU A 177 -6.26 17.77 38.55
N LEU A 178 -5.38 17.63 39.54
CA LEU A 178 -5.58 18.15 40.89
C LEU A 178 -5.17 19.61 41.03
N ARG A 179 -4.48 20.19 40.05
CA ARG A 179 -4.24 21.63 39.98
C ARG A 179 -5.60 22.33 39.85
N PRO A 180 -6.01 23.12 40.85
CA PRO A 180 -7.21 23.93 40.73
C PRO A 180 -7.04 24.83 39.50
N PRO A 181 -8.10 25.05 38.69
CA PRO A 181 -8.01 25.99 37.58
C PRO A 181 -7.46 27.29 38.14
N ALA A 182 -6.30 27.72 37.61
CA ALA A 182 -5.66 28.94 38.04
C ALA A 182 -6.71 30.03 37.90
N ARG A 183 -7.21 30.53 39.04
CA ARG A 183 -8.10 31.67 39.06
C ARG A 183 -7.30 32.81 38.46
N ASP A 184 -7.62 33.18 37.23
CA ASP A 184 -7.15 34.40 36.61
C ASP A 184 -7.34 35.53 37.61
N ARG A 185 -6.22 36.02 38.15
CA ARG A 185 -6.19 37.28 38.90
C ARG A 185 -6.39 38.38 37.87
N ILE A 186 -7.64 38.79 37.74
CA ILE A 186 -8.03 40.11 37.25
C ILE A 186 -7.39 41.16 38.15
#